data_AF-A0ABD6XJB7-F1
#
_entry.id   AF-A0ABD6XJB7-F1
#
_cell.length_a   1.000
_cell.length_b   1.000
_cell.length_c   1.000
_cell.angle_alpha   90.00
_cell.angle_beta   90.00
_cell.angle_gamma   90.00
#
_symmetry.space_group_name_H-M   'P 1'
#
loop_
_entity.id
_entity.type
_entity.pdbx_description
1 polymer ?
#
loop_
_entity_poly.entity_id
_entity_poly.type
_entity_poly.pdbx_seq_one_letter_code
_entity_poly.pdbx_strand_id
1 'polypeptide(L)'
;MAVDKYGFITQPDFKGFQPAFSQLVADVVQTLTTTFPDLIHSVYVYGSIIDATANERLSDLDLTVIYYREPDEDATAKNDVVKTTLEQNHPVVSKIDIDPGVLEEVMLPANGIRWGYWLKHHCVCVYGEDLGDRFEPFRPSRDIAVAVNGDFLEVLNGYVALMKPTLKPAQRHVLQRSAARKAIRSTNILREDND
;
A
#
# COMPACT_ATOMS: atom_id res chain seq x y z
N MET A 1 1.06 12.70 -10.61
CA MET A 1 1.97 12.86 -9.46
C MET A 1 2.19 14.35 -9.29
N ALA A 2 1.71 14.92 -8.18
CA ALA A 2 1.90 16.34 -7.94
C ALA A 2 3.35 16.63 -7.52
N VAL A 3 3.84 17.80 -7.90
CA VAL A 3 5.19 18.27 -7.61
C VAL A 3 5.07 19.62 -6.92
N ASP A 4 5.87 19.84 -5.88
CA ASP A 4 5.90 21.11 -5.15
C ASP A 4 6.62 22.22 -5.95
N LYS A 5 6.60 23.45 -5.42
CA LYS A 5 7.26 24.61 -6.05
C LYS A 5 8.78 24.46 -6.21
N TYR A 6 9.41 23.49 -5.55
CA TYR A 6 10.84 23.22 -5.63
C TYR A 6 11.16 22.03 -6.53
N GLY A 7 10.16 21.37 -7.12
CA GLY A 7 10.35 20.24 -8.02
C GLY A 7 10.44 18.88 -7.32
N PHE A 8 10.06 18.78 -6.04
CA PHE A 8 9.98 17.51 -5.33
C PHE A 8 8.58 16.93 -5.42
N ILE A 9 8.49 15.60 -5.44
CA ILE A 9 7.22 14.88 -5.37
C ILE A 9 6.56 15.23 -4.04
N THR A 10 5.27 15.56 -4.08
CA THR A 10 4.53 15.92 -2.87
C THR A 10 4.52 14.77 -1.87
N GLN A 11 4.60 15.10 -0.59
CA GLN A 11 4.37 14.15 0.50
C GLN A 11 2.89 14.22 0.91
N PRO A 12 2.35 13.20 1.60
CA PRO A 12 0.99 13.25 2.12
C PRO A 12 0.76 14.47 3.02
N ASP A 13 -0.22 15.31 2.71
CA ASP A 13 -0.66 16.42 3.57
C ASP A 13 -1.65 15.90 4.63
N PHE A 14 -1.14 15.02 5.49
CA PHE A 14 -1.97 14.32 6.47
C PHE A 14 -2.40 15.26 7.61
N LYS A 15 -3.70 15.56 7.66
CA LYS A 15 -4.32 16.43 8.68
C LYS A 15 -5.05 15.67 9.78
N GLY A 16 -4.90 14.35 9.80
CA GLY A 16 -5.66 13.45 10.65
C GLY A 16 -6.69 12.63 9.87
N PHE A 17 -7.11 11.50 10.45
CA PHE A 17 -8.11 10.64 9.86
C PHE A 17 -9.50 11.27 9.94
N GLN A 18 -10.35 11.02 8.93
CA GLN A 18 -11.78 11.36 9.05
C GLN A 18 -12.35 10.62 10.29
N PRO A 19 -13.24 11.26 11.07
CA PRO A 19 -13.71 10.70 12.35
C PRO A 19 -14.22 9.26 12.26
N ALA A 20 -14.93 8.92 11.18
CA ALA A 20 -15.49 7.58 10.94
C ALA A 20 -14.44 6.46 10.90
N PHE A 21 -13.19 6.74 10.50
CA PHE A 21 -12.12 5.75 10.37
C PHE A 21 -11.09 5.80 11.50
N SER A 22 -11.09 6.87 12.30
CA SER A 22 -10.09 7.08 13.36
C SER A 22 -10.02 5.93 14.37
N GLN A 23 -11.17 5.45 14.85
CA GLN A 23 -11.24 4.33 15.79
C GLN A 23 -10.78 3.02 15.14
N LEU A 24 -11.16 2.78 13.89
CA LEU A 24 -10.71 1.60 13.13
C LEU A 24 -9.18 1.56 13.05
N VAL A 25 -8.51 2.67 12.71
CA VAL A 25 -7.04 2.71 12.61
C VAL A 25 -6.39 2.41 13.97
N ALA A 26 -6.93 2.97 15.06
CA ALA A 26 -6.45 2.69 16.40
C ALA A 26 -6.58 1.21 16.78
N ASP A 27 -7.74 0.61 16.51
CA ASP A 27 -8.03 -0.79 16.83
C ASP A 27 -7.19 -1.76 15.99
N VAL A 28 -6.94 -1.43 14.72
CA VAL A 28 -6.03 -2.16 13.83
C VAL A 28 -4.61 -2.14 14.40
N VAL A 29 -4.08 -0.97 14.74
CA VAL A 29 -2.73 -0.83 15.31
C VAL A 29 -2.63 -1.61 16.61
N GLN A 30 -3.61 -1.48 17.50
CA GLN A 30 -3.62 -2.21 18.78
C GLN A 30 -3.66 -3.74 18.55
N THR A 31 -4.52 -4.22 17.66
CA THR A 31 -4.69 -5.65 17.40
C THR A 31 -3.43 -6.26 16.79
N LEU A 32 -2.85 -5.60 15.79
CA LEU A 32 -1.61 -6.03 15.14
C LEU A 32 -0.45 -6.10 16.13
N THR A 33 -0.23 -5.04 16.89
CA THR A 33 0.90 -4.93 17.83
C THR A 33 0.76 -5.85 19.03
N THR A 34 -0.47 -6.17 19.45
CA THR A 34 -0.74 -7.16 20.51
C THR A 34 -0.53 -8.59 20.00
N THR A 35 -0.91 -8.86 18.75
CA THR A 35 -0.78 -10.20 18.14
C THR A 35 0.68 -10.50 17.76
N PHE A 36 1.45 -9.48 17.39
CA PHE A 36 2.80 -9.59 16.85
C PHE A 36 3.81 -8.67 17.55
N PRO A 37 3.97 -8.78 18.89
CA PRO A 37 4.75 -7.82 19.68
C PRO A 37 6.22 -7.72 19.28
N ASP A 38 6.82 -8.83 18.81
CA ASP A 38 8.25 -8.91 18.46
C ASP A 38 8.51 -9.07 16.96
N LEU A 39 7.46 -8.94 16.13
CA LEU A 39 7.56 -9.15 14.68
C LEU A 39 7.32 -7.85 13.91
N ILE A 40 6.45 -6.96 14.38
CA ILE A 40 6.16 -5.68 13.71
C ILE A 40 7.17 -4.62 14.10
N HIS A 41 7.83 -4.03 13.10
CA HIS A 41 8.67 -2.85 13.26
C HIS A 41 7.84 -1.56 13.21
N SER A 42 7.03 -1.40 12.16
CA SER A 42 6.24 -0.17 11.94
C SER A 42 5.01 -0.45 11.07
N VAL A 43 3.96 0.35 11.26
CA VAL A 43 2.71 0.27 10.49
C VAL A 43 2.43 1.61 9.84
N TYR A 44 2.02 1.57 8.57
CA TYR A 44 1.67 2.74 7.78
C TYR A 44 0.28 2.59 7.19
N VAL A 45 -0.43 3.71 7.09
CA VAL A 45 -1.70 3.82 6.35
C VAL A 45 -1.42 4.56 5.04
N TYR A 46 -2.07 4.15 3.96
CA TYR A 46 -2.01 4.85 2.68
C TYR A 46 -3.38 4.91 1.99
N GLY A 47 -3.43 5.57 0.84
CA GLY A 47 -4.62 5.65 -0.01
C GLY A 47 -5.74 6.56 0.52
N SER A 48 -6.99 6.22 0.20
CA SER A 48 -8.11 7.16 0.35
C SER A 48 -8.35 7.69 1.77
N ILE A 49 -7.93 6.93 2.79
CA ILE A 49 -8.08 7.30 4.21
C ILE A 49 -7.10 8.42 4.60
N ILE A 50 -5.86 8.38 4.12
CA ILE A 50 -4.89 9.48 4.38
C ILE A 50 -5.22 10.72 3.54
N ASP A 51 -5.80 10.52 2.36
CA ASP A 51 -6.21 11.60 1.45
C ASP A 51 -7.52 12.28 1.90
N ALA A 52 -8.16 11.80 2.98
CA ALA A 52 -9.46 12.25 3.46
C ALA A 52 -10.59 12.18 2.40
N THR A 53 -10.48 11.22 1.48
CA THR A 53 -11.45 10.96 0.40
C THR A 53 -12.21 9.64 0.59
N ALA A 54 -12.00 8.97 1.72
CA ALA A 54 -12.60 7.68 1.99
C ALA A 54 -14.13 7.79 2.19
N ASN A 55 -14.84 6.83 1.62
CA ASN A 55 -16.29 6.71 1.71
C ASN A 55 -16.63 5.49 2.58
N GLU A 56 -17.44 5.70 3.61
CA GLU A 56 -17.86 4.62 4.50
C GLU A 56 -18.46 3.46 3.71
N ARG A 57 -18.10 2.23 4.10
CA ARG A 57 -18.52 0.94 3.53
C ARG A 57 -18.06 0.67 2.10
N LEU A 58 -17.43 1.65 1.43
CA LEU A 58 -17.01 1.56 0.04
C LEU A 58 -15.49 1.64 -0.13
N SER A 59 -14.82 2.34 0.79
CA SER A 59 -13.37 2.44 0.82
C SER A 59 -12.74 1.29 1.59
N ASP A 60 -11.60 0.86 1.11
CA ASP A 60 -10.72 -0.10 1.76
C ASP A 60 -9.85 0.62 2.80
N LEU A 61 -9.37 -0.11 3.81
CA LEU A 61 -8.24 0.32 4.63
C LEU A 61 -6.98 -0.35 4.08
N ASP A 62 -6.09 0.45 3.51
CA ASP A 62 -4.84 -0.02 2.93
C ASP A 62 -3.67 0.26 3.90
N LEU A 63 -2.93 -0.79 4.23
CA LEU A 63 -1.84 -0.77 5.20
C LEU A 63 -0.55 -1.27 4.56
N THR A 64 0.57 -0.67 4.95
CA THR A 64 1.89 -1.29 4.79
C THR A 64 2.39 -1.67 6.17
N VAL A 65 2.72 -2.94 6.39
CA VAL A 65 3.29 -3.43 7.65
C VAL A 65 4.72 -3.87 7.41
N ILE A 66 5.66 -3.19 8.09
CA ILE A 66 7.07 -3.56 8.05
C ILE A 66 7.36 -4.47 9.23
N TYR A 67 7.88 -5.65 8.93
CA TYR A 67 8.26 -6.66 9.89
C TYR A 67 9.78 -6.65 10.11
N TYR A 68 10.24 -6.99 11.32
CA TYR A 68 11.67 -7.17 11.60
C TYR A 68 12.30 -8.32 10.80
N ARG A 69 11.50 -9.33 10.47
CA ARG A 69 11.87 -10.53 9.70
C ARG A 69 10.65 -11.04 8.95
N GLU A 70 10.87 -11.88 7.94
CA GLU A 70 9.80 -12.51 7.17
C GLU A 70 8.79 -13.23 8.11
N PRO A 71 7.48 -12.96 7.99
CA PRO A 71 6.47 -13.73 8.69
C PRO A 71 6.52 -15.21 8.27
N ASP A 72 6.50 -16.11 9.24
CA ASP A 72 6.34 -17.54 8.96
C ASP A 72 4.87 -17.87 8.60
N GLU A 73 4.62 -19.15 8.29
CA GLU A 73 3.28 -19.63 7.92
C GLU A 73 2.26 -19.38 9.05
N ASP A 74 2.66 -19.55 10.31
CA ASP A 74 1.81 -19.32 11.48
C ASP A 74 1.46 -17.83 11.63
N ALA A 75 2.44 -16.94 11.44
CA ALA A 75 2.23 -15.49 11.47
C ALA A 75 1.34 -15.04 10.31
N THR A 76 1.52 -15.62 9.12
CA THR A 76 0.68 -15.37 7.95
C THR A 76 -0.77 -15.79 8.21
N ALA A 77 -0.99 -16.99 8.74
CA ALA A 77 -2.32 -17.46 9.10
C ALA A 77 -2.98 -16.59 10.18
N LYS A 78 -2.20 -16.11 11.17
CA LYS A 78 -2.70 -15.16 12.18
C LYS A 78 -3.07 -13.82 11.57
N ASN A 79 -2.32 -13.32 10.58
CA ASN A 79 -2.65 -12.09 9.87
C ASN A 79 -4.02 -12.20 9.17
N ASP A 80 -4.31 -13.33 8.53
CA ASP A 80 -5.61 -13.55 7.89
C ASP A 80 -6.76 -13.54 8.89
N VAL A 81 -6.55 -14.13 10.07
CA VAL A 81 -7.53 -14.11 11.18
C VAL A 81 -7.73 -12.69 11.71
N VAL A 82 -6.64 -11.95 11.94
CA VAL A 82 -6.68 -10.55 12.40
C VAL A 82 -7.45 -9.69 11.40
N LYS A 83 -7.11 -9.78 10.10
CA LYS A 83 -7.80 -9.07 9.01
C LYS A 83 -9.30 -9.37 9.03
N THR A 84 -9.67 -10.64 9.00
CA THR A 84 -11.07 -11.07 8.97
C THR A 84 -11.85 -10.58 10.20
N THR A 85 -11.23 -10.62 11.38
CA THR A 85 -11.85 -10.16 12.63
C THR A 85 -12.07 -8.65 12.63
N LEU A 86 -11.08 -7.88 12.17
CA LEU A 86 -11.18 -6.42 12.09
C LEU A 86 -12.22 -5.99 11.04
N GLU A 87 -12.28 -6.64 9.88
CA GLU A 87 -13.31 -6.38 8.86
C GLU A 87 -14.73 -6.63 9.40
N GLN A 88 -14.92 -7.69 10.20
CA GLN A 88 -16.21 -7.98 10.83
C GLN A 88 -16.60 -6.94 11.89
N ASN A 89 -15.63 -6.49 12.69
CA ASN A 89 -15.87 -5.52 13.76
C ASN A 89 -16.04 -4.08 13.24
N HIS A 90 -15.50 -3.79 12.04
CA HIS A 90 -15.50 -2.45 11.46
C HIS A 90 -16.12 -2.43 10.06
N PRO A 91 -17.46 -2.51 9.95
CA PRO A 91 -18.16 -2.45 8.67
C PRO A 91 -18.12 -1.07 8.00
N VAL A 92 -17.33 -0.13 8.53
CA VAL A 92 -17.08 1.20 7.97
C VAL A 92 -16.13 1.15 6.77
N VAL A 93 -15.40 0.05 6.58
CA VAL A 93 -14.59 -0.22 5.39
C VAL A 93 -15.11 -1.45 4.64
N SER A 94 -14.84 -1.54 3.34
CA SER A 94 -15.21 -2.71 2.53
C SER A 94 -14.29 -3.92 2.76
N LYS A 95 -13.02 -3.67 3.06
CA LYS A 95 -11.99 -4.66 3.41
C LYS A 95 -10.76 -3.97 3.99
N ILE A 96 -9.83 -4.75 4.51
CA ILE A 96 -8.53 -4.31 5.01
C ILE A 96 -7.44 -5.02 4.20
N ASP A 97 -6.56 -4.30 3.52
CA ASP A 97 -5.43 -4.88 2.81
C ASP A 97 -4.11 -4.56 3.52
N ILE A 98 -3.24 -5.56 3.63
CA ILE A 98 -1.93 -5.45 4.27
C ILE A 98 -0.88 -5.81 3.22
N ASP A 99 -0.08 -4.82 2.83
CA ASP A 99 1.13 -5.03 2.06
C ASP A 99 2.30 -5.29 3.02
N PRO A 100 2.90 -6.48 2.99
CA PRO A 100 4.03 -6.79 3.84
C PRO A 100 5.32 -6.17 3.30
N GLY A 101 6.23 -5.80 4.20
CA GLY A 101 7.63 -5.54 3.90
C GLY A 101 8.53 -6.03 5.02
N VAL A 102 9.77 -6.39 4.70
CA VAL A 102 10.77 -6.78 5.71
C VAL A 102 11.79 -5.67 5.86
N LEU A 103 12.12 -5.32 7.11
CA LEU A 103 13.02 -4.22 7.45
C LEU A 103 14.36 -4.33 6.72
N GLU A 104 14.94 -5.53 6.66
CA GLU A 104 16.19 -5.77 5.93
C GLU A 104 16.07 -5.35 4.46
N GLU A 105 15.00 -5.78 3.76
CA GLU A 105 14.76 -5.42 2.37
C GLU A 105 14.49 -3.94 2.16
N VAL A 106 13.77 -3.30 3.09
CA VAL A 106 13.50 -1.86 3.07
C VAL A 106 14.79 -1.06 3.17
N MET A 107 15.73 -1.54 3.99
CA MET A 107 17.00 -0.88 4.26
C MET A 107 18.10 -1.21 3.23
N LEU A 108 17.88 -2.18 2.34
CA LEU A 108 18.83 -2.48 1.27
C LEU A 108 18.96 -1.27 0.31
N PRO A 109 20.18 -0.79 0.01
CA PRO A 109 20.38 0.33 -0.91
C PRO A 109 19.75 0.12 -2.29
N ALA A 110 19.75 -1.12 -2.79
CA ALA A 110 19.13 -1.49 -4.06
C ALA A 110 17.61 -1.22 -4.10
N ASN A 111 16.94 -1.26 -2.96
CA ASN A 111 15.50 -1.04 -2.85
C ASN A 111 15.16 0.38 -2.36
N GLY A 112 16.16 1.22 -2.06
CA GLY A 112 15.96 2.53 -1.46
C GLY A 112 15.08 3.46 -2.31
N ILE A 113 15.15 3.36 -3.64
CA ILE A 113 14.25 4.14 -4.52
C ILE A 113 12.81 3.64 -4.38
N ARG A 114 12.57 2.33 -4.43
CA ARG A 114 11.22 1.75 -4.36
C ARG A 114 10.57 2.02 -3.01
N TRP A 115 11.23 1.60 -1.93
CA TRP A 115 10.69 1.74 -0.58
C TRP A 115 10.71 3.17 -0.07
N GLY A 116 11.78 3.92 -0.35
CA GLY A 116 11.85 5.33 0.03
C GLY A 116 10.79 6.16 -0.67
N TYR A 117 10.57 5.95 -1.98
CA TYR A 117 9.47 6.60 -2.69
C TYR A 117 8.11 6.24 -2.09
N TRP A 118 7.86 4.94 -1.84
CA TRP A 118 6.59 4.46 -1.30
C TRP A 118 6.30 5.05 0.08
N LEU A 119 7.20 4.84 1.04
CA LEU A 119 6.99 5.27 2.42
C LEU A 119 6.96 6.79 2.56
N LYS A 120 7.84 7.53 1.85
CA LYS A 120 7.92 8.98 1.99
C LYS A 120 6.80 9.75 1.30
N HIS A 121 6.28 9.23 0.18
CA HIS A 121 5.34 9.98 -0.66
C HIS A 121 3.92 9.43 -0.68
N HIS A 122 3.68 8.21 -0.20
CA HIS A 122 2.35 7.58 -0.25
C HIS A 122 1.83 7.15 1.11
N CYS A 123 2.68 7.10 2.13
CA CYS A 123 2.33 6.52 3.42
C CYS A 123 2.36 7.54 4.56
N VAL A 124 1.57 7.26 5.59
CA VAL A 124 1.63 7.94 6.89
C VAL A 124 1.93 6.88 7.95
N CYS A 125 3.02 7.06 8.70
CA CYS A 125 3.36 6.17 9.81
C CYS A 125 2.36 6.35 10.97
N VAL A 126 1.79 5.25 11.45
CA VAL A 126 0.82 5.24 12.57
C VAL A 126 1.32 4.44 13.77
N TYR A 127 2.41 3.69 13.63
CA TYR A 127 3.04 2.94 14.70
C TYR A 127 4.50 2.62 14.38
N GLY A 128 5.36 2.62 15.41
CA GLY A 128 6.77 2.28 15.29
C GLY A 128 7.64 3.45 14.84
N GLU A 129 8.86 3.16 14.39
CA GLU A 129 9.75 4.16 13.79
C GLU A 129 9.33 4.44 12.34
N ASP A 130 9.18 5.71 11.98
CA ASP A 130 8.93 6.12 10.60
C ASP A 130 10.22 5.99 9.76
N LEU A 131 10.27 4.94 8.95
CA LEU A 131 11.37 4.70 8.02
C LEU A 131 11.36 5.71 6.86
N GLY A 132 10.24 6.35 6.56
CA GLY A 132 10.11 7.42 5.59
C GLY A 132 11.00 8.62 5.93
N ASP A 133 11.25 8.89 7.21
CA ASP A 133 12.14 9.96 7.66
C ASP A 133 13.62 9.73 7.29
N ARG A 134 13.99 8.48 6.98
CA ARG A 134 15.37 8.12 6.59
C ARG A 134 15.70 8.43 5.12
N PHE A 135 14.70 8.83 4.32
CA PHE A 135 14.87 9.14 2.91
C PHE A 135 14.76 10.64 2.66
N GLU A 136 15.56 11.19 1.76
CA GLU A 136 15.34 12.56 1.29
C GLU A 136 14.12 12.62 0.35
N PRO A 137 13.42 13.76 0.26
CA PRO A 137 12.32 13.92 -0.70
C PRO A 137 12.80 13.66 -2.15
N PHE A 138 12.01 12.90 -2.89
CA PHE A 138 12.37 12.50 -4.24
C PHE A 138 11.93 13.52 -5.29
N ARG A 139 12.71 13.67 -6.36
CA ARG A 139 12.30 14.37 -7.59
C ARG A 139 11.83 13.35 -8.62
N PRO A 140 10.85 13.68 -9.49
CA PRO A 140 10.47 12.80 -10.58
C PRO A 140 11.69 12.40 -11.41
N SER A 141 11.87 11.10 -11.65
CA SER A 141 12.99 10.56 -12.42
C SER A 141 12.61 9.25 -13.09
N ARG A 142 13.37 8.89 -14.13
CA ARG A 142 13.21 7.59 -14.79
C ARG A 142 13.44 6.44 -13.81
N ASP A 143 14.39 6.59 -12.89
CA ASP A 143 14.73 5.52 -11.94
C ASP A 143 13.58 5.24 -10.99
N ILE A 144 12.84 6.27 -10.53
CA ILE A 144 11.60 6.08 -9.76
C ILE A 144 10.55 5.36 -10.61
N ALA A 145 10.34 5.81 -11.86
CA ALA A 145 9.35 5.20 -12.74
C ALA A 145 9.63 3.70 -12.95
N VAL A 146 10.90 3.33 -13.15
CA VAL A 146 11.33 1.93 -13.28
C VAL A 146 11.26 1.18 -11.96
N ALA A 147 11.68 1.77 -10.83
CA ALA A 147 11.65 1.10 -9.53
C ALA A 147 10.23 0.77 -9.06
N VAL A 148 9.26 1.60 -9.40
CA VAL A 148 7.86 1.47 -8.94
C VAL A 148 6.99 0.69 -9.94
N ASN A 149 7.32 0.74 -11.24
CA ASN A 149 6.47 0.18 -12.29
C ASN A 149 7.20 -0.73 -13.27
N GLY A 150 8.50 -0.98 -13.08
CA GLY A 150 9.28 -1.83 -13.99
C GLY A 150 8.77 -3.26 -14.09
N ASP A 151 8.03 -3.71 -13.08
CA ASP A 151 7.35 -5.02 -13.03
C ASP A 151 6.09 -5.10 -13.90
N PHE A 152 5.65 -3.99 -14.52
CA PHE A 152 4.30 -3.95 -15.12
C PHE A 152 4.10 -4.99 -16.22
N LEU A 153 5.10 -5.20 -17.09
CA LEU A 153 5.01 -6.20 -18.16
C LEU A 153 4.90 -7.62 -17.60
N GLU A 154 5.69 -7.92 -16.57
CA GLU A 154 5.67 -9.21 -15.89
C GLU A 154 4.30 -9.48 -15.26
N VAL A 155 3.77 -8.50 -14.50
CA VAL A 155 2.46 -8.60 -13.85
C VAL A 155 1.34 -8.76 -14.88
N LEU A 156 1.35 -7.99 -15.98
CA LEU A 156 0.35 -8.11 -17.04
C LEU A 156 0.40 -9.48 -17.72
N ASN A 157 1.61 -9.98 -18.01
CA ASN A 157 1.78 -11.31 -18.57
C ASN A 157 1.31 -12.41 -17.60
N GLY A 158 1.52 -12.22 -16.29
CA GLY A 158 0.97 -13.09 -15.26
C GLY A 158 -0.56 -13.17 -15.31
N TYR A 159 -1.25 -12.03 -15.41
CA TYR A 159 -2.71 -12.01 -15.58
C TYR A 159 -3.15 -12.71 -16.87
N VAL A 160 -2.44 -12.51 -17.98
CA VAL A 160 -2.73 -13.18 -19.26
C VAL A 160 -2.59 -14.70 -19.13
N ALA A 161 -1.52 -15.18 -18.49
CA ALA A 161 -1.29 -16.60 -18.25
C ALA A 161 -2.40 -17.24 -17.37
N LEU A 162 -2.95 -16.48 -16.41
CA LEU A 162 -4.06 -16.92 -15.59
C LEU A 162 -5.39 -17.00 -16.35
N MET A 163 -5.57 -16.23 -17.43
CA MET A 163 -6.82 -16.13 -18.21
C MET A 163 -7.12 -17.33 -19.13
N LYS A 164 -7.01 -18.57 -18.60
CA LYS A 164 -7.25 -19.83 -19.32
C LYS A 164 -8.62 -19.85 -20.02
N PRO A 165 -8.78 -20.54 -21.19
CA PRO A 165 -10.05 -20.60 -21.92
C PRO A 165 -11.23 -21.14 -21.09
N THR A 166 -10.95 -21.99 -20.10
CA THR A 166 -11.93 -22.67 -19.24
C THR A 166 -12.50 -21.80 -18.11
N LEU A 167 -12.00 -20.58 -17.91
CA LEU A 167 -12.50 -19.70 -16.86
C LEU A 167 -13.94 -19.25 -17.10
N LYS A 168 -14.73 -19.21 -16.02
CA LYS A 168 -16.07 -18.61 -16.04
C LYS A 168 -15.98 -17.11 -16.37
N PRO A 169 -16.99 -16.53 -17.05
CA PRO A 169 -16.99 -15.11 -17.42
C PRO A 169 -16.70 -14.16 -16.25
N ALA A 170 -17.31 -14.38 -15.09
CA ALA A 170 -17.10 -13.54 -13.90
C ALA A 170 -15.63 -13.52 -13.43
N GLN A 171 -14.97 -14.68 -13.39
CA GLN A 171 -13.56 -14.79 -12.99
C GLN A 171 -12.64 -14.10 -14.00
N ARG A 172 -12.95 -14.25 -15.30
CA ARG A 172 -12.22 -13.57 -16.38
C ARG A 172 -12.34 -12.04 -16.24
N HIS A 173 -13.54 -11.53 -15.96
CA HIS A 173 -13.76 -10.08 -15.79
C HIS A 173 -12.96 -9.50 -14.62
N VAL A 174 -12.83 -10.24 -13.51
CA VAL A 174 -11.98 -9.81 -12.38
C VAL A 174 -10.51 -9.68 -12.82
N LEU A 175 -9.96 -10.68 -13.51
CA LEU A 175 -8.58 -10.64 -14.01
C LEU A 175 -8.36 -9.50 -15.02
N GLN A 176 -9.30 -9.31 -15.95
CA GLN A 176 -9.26 -8.21 -16.92
C GLN A 176 -9.27 -6.84 -16.23
N ARG A 177 -10.11 -6.67 -15.21
CA ARG A 177 -10.18 -5.43 -14.43
C ARG A 177 -8.88 -5.18 -13.67
N SER A 178 -8.28 -6.21 -13.06
CA SER A 178 -7.00 -6.11 -12.37
C SER A 178 -5.86 -5.74 -13.33
N ALA A 179 -5.80 -6.39 -14.50
CA ALA A 179 -4.84 -6.06 -15.55
C ALA A 179 -5.00 -4.62 -16.07
N ALA A 180 -6.24 -4.21 -16.39
CA ALA A 180 -6.52 -2.84 -16.82
C ALA A 180 -6.11 -1.80 -15.77
N ARG A 181 -6.41 -2.06 -14.49
CA ARG A 181 -6.00 -1.19 -13.37
C ARG A 181 -4.48 -1.13 -13.19
N LYS A 182 -3.76 -2.26 -13.33
CA LYS A 182 -2.28 -2.25 -13.28
C LYS A 182 -1.71 -1.47 -14.46
N ALA A 183 -2.23 -1.66 -15.67
CA ALA A 183 -1.79 -0.92 -16.85
C ALA A 183 -1.98 0.59 -16.65
N ILE A 184 -3.20 1.02 -16.28
CA ILE A 184 -3.50 2.44 -16.03
C ILE A 184 -2.58 3.01 -14.94
N ARG A 185 -2.43 2.33 -13.80
CA ARG A 185 -1.57 2.82 -12.71
C ARG A 185 -0.10 2.93 -13.11
N SER A 186 0.40 1.94 -13.86
CA SER A 186 1.81 1.88 -14.27
C SER A 186 2.17 2.92 -15.33
N THR A 187 1.18 3.34 -16.14
CA THR A 187 1.38 4.35 -17.19
C THR A 187 0.89 5.75 -16.81
N ASN A 188 0.20 5.91 -15.67
CA ASN A 188 -0.29 7.21 -15.18
C ASN A 188 0.78 7.98 -14.39
N ILE A 189 2.00 8.01 -14.91
CA ILE A 189 3.13 8.67 -14.28
C ILE A 189 3.66 9.63 -15.32
N LEU A 190 3.55 10.93 -15.02
CA LEU A 190 3.85 12.07 -15.89
C LEU A 190 2.70 12.43 -16.85
N ARG A 191 1.56 12.85 -16.29
CA ARG A 191 0.62 13.72 -17.04
C ARG A 191 0.60 15.08 -16.36
N GLU A 192 0.76 16.13 -17.16
CA GLU A 192 0.39 17.48 -16.72
C GLU A 192 -1.15 17.59 -16.74
N ASP A 193 -1.74 18.53 -16.00
CA ASP A 193 -3.19 18.77 -16.01
C ASP A 193 -3.74 19.14 -17.40
N ASN A 194 -2.86 19.35 -18.39
CA ASN A 194 -3.17 19.69 -19.78
C ASN A 194 -2.90 18.54 -20.80
N ASP A 195 -2.54 17.32 -20.37
CA ASP A 195 -2.45 16.11 -21.22
C ASP A 195 -3.77 15.33 -21.35
#